data_AF-A0A382X2Y8-F1
#
_entry.id   AF-A0A382X2Y8-F1
#
_cell.length_a   1.000
_cell.length_b   1.000
_cell.length_c   1.000
_cell.angle_alpha   90.00
_cell.angle_beta   90.00
_cell.angle_gamma   90.00
#
_symmetry.space_group_name_H-M   'P 1'
#
loop_
_entity.id
_entity.type
_entity.pdbx_description
1 polymer ?
#
loop_
_entity_poly.entity_id
_entity_poly.type
_entity_poly.pdbx_seq_one_letter_code
_entity_poly.pdbx_strand_id
1 'polypeptide(L)'
;MKRSLAILCLNFLFGGTTPLQETAHAEGASDRDPATAVRLAAEPVLFEKEVRPILKEHCFQCHGEGGKKEGDLDLRLRRLMMVGGEHGPVIVPGQPEKSLLFVKVRDGKMPKGQ
;
A
#
# COMPACT_ATOMS: atom_id res chain seq x y z
N MET A 1 -39.16 -0.10 32.43
CA MET A 1 -38.97 -0.33 33.87
C MET A 1 -37.48 -0.05 34.16
N LYS A 2 -37.10 1.23 34.36
CA LYS A 2 -36.91 1.92 35.65
C LYS A 2 -35.87 1.25 36.56
N ARG A 3 -34.70 1.91 36.70
CA ARG A 3 -33.69 1.98 37.79
C ARG A 3 -32.34 2.36 37.14
N SER A 4 -31.82 3.59 37.10
CA SER A 4 -31.61 4.65 38.11
C SER A 4 -30.76 4.21 39.31
N LEU A 5 -29.46 4.53 39.26
CA LEU A 5 -28.55 4.95 40.35
C LEU A 5 -27.20 5.33 39.66
N ALA A 6 -26.80 6.59 39.47
CA ALA A 6 -26.48 7.69 40.38
C ALA A 6 -25.17 7.52 41.19
N ILE A 7 -24.18 8.35 40.81
CA ILE A 7 -23.23 9.11 41.66
C ILE A 7 -22.06 8.33 42.28
N LEU A 8 -20.83 8.65 41.84
CA LEU A 8 -19.90 9.43 42.67
C LEU A 8 -18.75 10.02 41.83
N CYS A 9 -18.79 11.34 41.68
CA CYS A 9 -17.62 12.15 41.37
C CYS A 9 -16.69 12.16 42.59
N LEU A 10 -15.40 11.87 42.43
CA LEU A 10 -14.40 12.46 43.31
C LEU A 10 -13.11 12.74 42.54
N ASN A 11 -12.87 14.04 42.37
CA ASN A 11 -11.65 14.63 41.87
C ASN A 11 -10.46 14.23 42.76
N PHE A 12 -9.35 13.80 42.14
CA PHE A 12 -8.05 13.81 42.80
C PHE A 12 -7.18 14.88 42.13
N LEU A 13 -7.30 16.09 42.68
CA LEU A 13 -6.36 17.19 42.51
C LEU A 13 -5.17 16.91 43.41
N PHE A 14 -4.04 16.44 42.87
CA PHE A 14 -2.75 16.65 43.52
C PHE A 14 -1.69 16.94 42.47
N GLY A 15 -1.32 18.22 42.41
CA GLY A 15 -0.09 18.67 41.78
C GLY A 15 1.13 18.19 42.57
N GLY A 16 2.22 17.97 41.86
CA GLY A 16 3.52 17.64 42.42
C GLY A 16 4.59 17.92 41.39
N THR A 17 5.20 19.09 41.52
CA THR A 17 6.37 19.56 40.77
C THR A 17 7.62 18.82 41.27
N THR A 18 8.38 18.18 40.39
CA THR A 18 9.79 17.85 40.63
C THR A 18 10.66 18.31 39.45
N PRO A 19 11.76 19.05 39.69
CA PRO A 19 12.64 19.60 38.66
C PRO A 19 13.79 18.65 38.27
N LEU A 20 14.35 18.90 37.06
CA LEU A 20 15.78 18.89 36.62
C LEU A 20 16.78 18.09 37.48
N GLN A 21 17.70 17.24 37.00
CA GLN A 21 18.54 17.18 35.80
C GLN A 21 19.45 15.93 35.98
N GLU A 22 19.79 15.16 34.94
CA GLU A 22 21.18 14.71 34.70
C GLU A 22 21.28 14.03 33.31
N THR A 23 22.48 14.05 32.79
CA THR A 23 22.90 14.14 31.40
C THR A 23 23.13 12.83 30.63
N ALA A 24 23.06 12.97 29.30
CA ALA A 24 23.95 12.40 28.28
C ALA A 24 23.88 10.90 27.93
N HIS A 25 23.55 10.63 26.67
CA HIS A 25 24.37 9.99 25.62
C HIS A 25 23.61 10.21 24.29
N ALA A 26 24.07 11.11 23.40
CA ALA A 26 24.98 10.85 22.25
C ALA A 26 24.40 9.84 21.25
N GLU A 27 24.45 9.96 19.92
CA GLU A 27 24.89 10.95 18.94
C GLU A 27 24.42 10.41 17.57
N GLY A 28 24.13 11.30 16.61
CA GLY A 28 24.42 11.05 15.19
C GLY A 28 23.46 10.20 14.36
N ALA A 29 22.49 10.86 13.72
CA ALA A 29 21.97 10.42 12.42
C ALA A 29 21.57 11.63 11.57
N SER A 30 22.59 12.28 11.01
CA SER A 30 22.59 12.97 9.72
C SER A 30 21.33 13.76 9.37
N ASP A 31 21.38 15.05 9.68
CA ASP A 31 20.75 16.09 8.87
C ASP A 31 21.01 15.80 7.38
N ARG A 32 19.98 15.34 6.68
CA ARG A 32 19.88 15.51 5.24
C ARG A 32 18.78 16.51 5.03
N ASP A 33 19.17 17.71 4.63
CA ASP A 33 18.30 18.79 4.21
C ASP A 33 17.17 18.28 3.30
N PRO A 34 15.89 18.55 3.60
CA PRO A 34 14.78 18.23 2.70
C PRO A 34 14.68 19.22 1.52
N ALA A 35 15.65 20.13 1.38
CA ALA A 35 15.70 21.08 0.28
C ALA A 35 16.37 20.44 -0.95
N THR A 36 15.61 20.34 -2.04
CA THR A 36 16.05 19.95 -3.41
C THR A 36 15.85 18.49 -3.80
N ALA A 37 14.71 17.88 -3.44
CA ALA A 37 14.08 16.94 -4.36
C ALA A 37 13.13 17.74 -5.26
N VAL A 38 13.67 18.33 -6.34
CA VAL A 38 12.82 18.80 -7.45
C VAL A 38 12.18 17.56 -8.04
N ARG A 39 10.97 17.23 -7.57
CA ARG A 39 10.12 16.27 -8.26
C ARG A 39 9.71 16.96 -9.54
N LEU A 40 10.42 16.68 -10.64
CA LEU A 40 9.81 16.86 -11.95
C LEU A 40 8.47 16.14 -11.88
N ALA A 41 7.38 16.88 -12.02
CA ALA A 41 6.08 16.28 -12.19
C ALA A 41 6.18 15.41 -13.45
N ALA A 42 6.37 14.10 -13.26
CA ALA A 42 6.37 13.17 -14.35
C ALA A 42 5.05 13.32 -15.08
N GLU A 43 5.10 13.34 -16.42
CA GLU A 43 3.88 13.31 -17.21
C GLU A 43 2.99 12.15 -16.76
N PRO A 44 1.67 12.33 -16.76
CA PRO A 44 0.77 11.28 -16.32
C PRO A 44 0.94 10.03 -17.19
N VAL A 45 1.23 8.90 -16.54
CA VAL A 45 1.37 7.62 -17.23
C VAL A 45 0.02 7.20 -17.81
N LEU A 46 -0.03 7.00 -19.12
CA LEU A 46 -1.22 6.53 -19.82
C LEU A 46 -1.21 5.01 -19.94
N PHE A 47 -2.19 4.34 -19.33
CA PHE A 47 -2.27 2.88 -19.29
C PHE A 47 -2.19 2.26 -20.68
N GLU A 48 -2.96 2.78 -21.64
CA GLU A 48 -3.08 2.24 -22.99
C GLU A 48 -1.77 2.34 -23.78
N LYS A 49 -1.00 3.41 -23.56
CA LYS A 49 0.23 3.71 -24.31
C LYS A 49 1.45 3.05 -23.69
N GLU A 50 1.52 3.02 -22.35
CA GLU A 50 2.76 2.69 -21.64
C GLU A 50 2.68 1.34 -20.91
N VAL A 51 1.53 1.03 -20.30
CA VAL A 51 1.39 -0.18 -19.45
C VAL A 51 0.88 -1.36 -20.27
N ARG A 52 -0.16 -1.16 -21.06
CA ARG A 52 -0.85 -2.22 -21.81
C ARG A 52 0.07 -2.96 -22.79
N PRO A 53 1.00 -2.32 -23.54
CA PRO A 53 1.90 -3.05 -24.42
C PRO A 53 2.80 -4.04 -23.68
N ILE A 54 3.29 -3.65 -22.49
CA ILE A 54 4.15 -4.50 -21.64
C ILE A 54 3.36 -5.73 -21.17
N LEU A 55 2.13 -5.52 -20.68
CA LEU A 55 1.27 -6.61 -20.23
C LEU A 55 0.84 -7.51 -21.38
N LYS A 56 0.65 -6.96 -22.58
CA LYS A 56 0.32 -7.75 -23.76
C LYS A 56 1.44 -8.72 -24.11
N GLU A 57 2.67 -8.23 -24.13
CA GLU A 57 3.85 -9.02 -24.49
C GLU A 57 4.12 -10.14 -23.48
N HIS A 58 3.96 -9.86 -22.18
CA HIS A 58 4.45 -10.77 -21.15
C HIS A 58 3.38 -11.50 -20.34
N CYS A 59 2.11 -11.04 -20.37
CA CYS A 59 1.10 -11.51 -19.43
C CYS A 59 -0.18 -12.03 -20.08
N PHE A 60 -0.61 -11.47 -21.22
CA PHE A 60 -1.93 -11.79 -21.79
C PHE A 60 -2.05 -13.25 -22.22
N GLN A 61 -0.96 -13.91 -22.58
CA GLN A 61 -1.02 -15.32 -22.97
C GLN A 61 -1.65 -16.17 -21.87
N CYS A 62 -1.34 -15.95 -20.59
CA CYS A 62 -1.91 -16.74 -19.48
C CYS A 62 -3.01 -16.00 -18.70
N HIS A 63 -2.99 -14.67 -18.66
CA HIS A 63 -3.96 -13.84 -17.93
C HIS A 63 -4.81 -12.99 -18.89
N GLY A 64 -5.37 -13.62 -19.94
CA GLY A 64 -6.15 -12.91 -20.96
C GLY A 64 -6.57 -13.75 -22.17
N GLU A 65 -5.71 -13.82 -23.18
CA GLU A 65 -6.00 -14.26 -24.56
C GLU A 65 -5.76 -15.77 -24.80
N GLY A 66 -4.94 -16.45 -24.00
CA GLY A 66 -4.60 -17.88 -24.23
C GLY A 66 -5.64 -18.89 -23.77
N GLY A 67 -6.93 -18.51 -23.77
CA GLY A 67 -8.03 -19.39 -23.40
C GLY A 67 -8.32 -19.37 -21.90
N LYS A 68 -7.80 -20.36 -21.15
CA LYS A 68 -8.01 -20.42 -19.70
C LYS A 68 -7.16 -19.35 -19.01
N LYS A 69 -7.80 -18.51 -18.20
CA LYS A 69 -7.13 -17.48 -17.42
C LYS A 69 -6.57 -18.10 -16.15
N GLU A 70 -5.26 -18.08 -15.99
CA GLU A 70 -4.63 -18.57 -14.78
C GLU A 70 -5.01 -17.67 -13.59
N GLY A 71 -5.37 -18.28 -12.46
CA GLY A 71 -5.83 -17.58 -11.26
C GLY A 71 -7.07 -16.70 -11.48
N ASP A 72 -7.92 -17.03 -12.46
CA ASP A 72 -9.11 -16.28 -12.86
C ASP A 72 -8.88 -14.78 -13.14
N LEU A 73 -7.65 -14.43 -13.53
CA LEU A 73 -7.21 -13.04 -13.70
C LEU A 73 -7.18 -12.61 -15.17
N ASP A 74 -7.76 -11.45 -15.47
CA ASP A 74 -7.72 -10.82 -16.80
C ASP A 74 -7.04 -9.45 -16.74
N LEU A 75 -5.85 -9.35 -17.35
CA LEU A 75 -5.01 -8.15 -17.34
C LEU A 75 -5.20 -7.25 -18.57
N ARG A 76 -6.13 -7.58 -19.48
CA ARG A 76 -6.23 -6.90 -20.78
C ARG A 76 -6.71 -5.47 -20.71
N LEU A 77 -7.54 -5.19 -19.71
CA LEU A 77 -8.24 -3.91 -19.56
C LEU A 77 -8.24 -3.53 -18.08
N ARG A 78 -8.00 -2.25 -17.80
CA ARG A 78 -8.04 -1.70 -16.44
C ARG A 78 -9.26 -2.15 -15.64
N ARG A 79 -10.45 -2.11 -16.26
CA ARG A 79 -11.70 -2.52 -15.58
C ARG A 79 -11.71 -3.98 -15.14
N LEU A 80 -11.05 -4.86 -15.90
CA LEU A 80 -10.98 -6.29 -15.58
C LEU A 80 -9.94 -6.54 -14.48
N MET A 81 -8.83 -5.82 -14.50
CA MET A 81 -7.81 -5.86 -13.44
C MET A 81 -8.37 -5.45 -12.07
N MET A 82 -9.36 -4.55 -12.05
CA MET A 82 -10.03 -4.11 -10.82
C MET A 82 -11.00 -5.14 -10.25
N VAL A 83 -11.44 -6.13 -11.05
CA VAL A 83 -12.24 -7.26 -10.54
C VAL A 83 -11.37 -8.16 -9.66
N GLY A 84 -10.06 -8.26 -9.97
CA GLY A 84 -9.13 -9.16 -9.30
C GLY A 84 -9.15 -10.56 -9.93
N GLY A 85 -8.67 -11.54 -9.16
CA GLY A 85 -8.69 -12.95 -9.53
C GLY A 85 -8.95 -13.84 -8.32
N GLU A 86 -8.59 -15.10 -8.42
CA GLU A 86 -8.75 -16.13 -7.39
C GLU A 86 -8.18 -15.72 -6.02
N HIS A 87 -7.08 -14.95 -6.04
CA HIS A 87 -6.36 -14.50 -4.85
C HIS A 87 -6.80 -13.12 -4.35
N GLY A 88 -7.94 -12.62 -4.84
CA GLY A 88 -8.50 -11.32 -4.48
C GLY A 88 -7.99 -10.16 -5.34
N PRO A 89 -7.95 -8.93 -4.79
CA PRO A 89 -7.58 -7.72 -5.54
C PRO A 89 -6.15 -7.78 -6.07
N VAL A 90 -5.99 -7.50 -7.36
CA VAL A 90 -4.67 -7.52 -8.03
C VAL A 90 -4.02 -6.13 -8.06
N ILE A 91 -4.83 -5.07 -8.04
CA ILE A 91 -4.40 -3.67 -7.94
C ILE A 91 -5.13 -3.02 -6.77
N VAL A 92 -4.36 -2.33 -5.92
CA VAL A 92 -4.86 -1.44 -4.87
C VAL A 92 -4.43 -0.01 -5.21
N PRO A 93 -5.35 0.86 -5.68
CA PRO A 93 -5.02 2.22 -6.09
C PRO A 93 -4.27 3.00 -5.01
N GLY A 94 -3.18 3.66 -5.40
CA GLY A 94 -2.35 4.46 -4.50
C GLY A 94 -1.49 3.65 -3.51
N GLN A 95 -1.57 2.32 -3.51
CA GLN A 95 -0.82 1.45 -2.60
C GLN A 95 -0.14 0.31 -3.40
N PRO A 96 0.95 0.61 -4.13
CA PRO A 96 1.62 -0.37 -4.98
C PRO A 96 2.14 -1.58 -4.19
N GLU A 97 2.61 -1.39 -2.95
CA GLU A 97 3.11 -2.47 -2.08
C GLU A 97 2.02 -3.47 -1.66
N LYS A 98 0.75 -3.04 -1.69
CA LYS A 98 -0.41 -3.90 -1.44
C LYS A 98 -1.02 -4.46 -2.72
N SER A 99 -0.51 -4.06 -3.88
CA SER A 99 -0.99 -4.53 -5.18
C SER A 99 -0.24 -5.81 -5.56
N LEU A 100 -0.96 -6.94 -5.61
CA LEU A 100 -0.36 -8.24 -5.90
C LEU A 100 0.38 -8.24 -7.25
N LEU A 101 -0.15 -7.54 -8.27
CA LEU A 101 0.52 -7.41 -9.57
C LEU A 101 1.91 -6.81 -9.44
N PHE A 102 2.04 -5.71 -8.68
CA PHE A 102 3.31 -5.01 -8.52
C PHE A 102 4.32 -5.89 -7.79
N VAL A 103 3.91 -6.54 -6.70
CA VAL A 103 4.78 -7.44 -5.93
C VAL A 103 5.31 -8.57 -6.81
N LYS A 104 4.45 -9.21 -7.62
CA LYS A 104 4.86 -10.32 -8.49
C LYS A 104 5.81 -9.89 -9.61
N VAL A 105 5.53 -8.74 -10.24
CA VAL A 105 6.41 -8.18 -11.28
C VAL A 105 7.77 -7.80 -10.70
N ARG A 106 7.80 -7.11 -9.55
CA ARG A 106 9.03 -6.71 -8.87
C ARG A 106 9.89 -7.91 -8.46
N ASP A 107 9.25 -8.95 -7.91
CA ASP A 107 9.94 -10.13 -7.41
C ASP A 107 10.29 -11.13 -8.52
N GLY A 108 9.83 -10.89 -9.77
CA GLY A 108 10.08 -11.76 -10.92
C GLY A 108 9.45 -13.14 -10.81
N LYS A 109 8.41 -13.29 -9.97
CA LYS A 109 7.78 -14.58 -9.65
C LYS A 109 6.36 -14.61 -10.15
N MET A 110 6.05 -15.56 -11.03
CA MET A 110 4.69 -15.96 -11.35
C MET A 110 4.43 -17.34 -10.73
N PRO A 111 3.29 -17.57 -10.05
CA PRO A 111 2.99 -18.90 -9.57
C PRO A 111 2.70 -19.81 -10.75
N LYS A 112 3.36 -20.96 -10.80
CA LYS A 112 2.88 -22.12 -11.55
C LYS A 112 2.73 -23.26 -10.56
N GLY A 113 1.48 -23.65 -10.30
CA GLY A 113 1.14 -24.86 -9.54
C GLY A 113 1.34 -24.81 -8.02
N GLN A 114 1.11 -23.66 -7.39
CA GLN A 114 0.87 -23.57 -5.93
C GLN A 114 -0.59 -23.29 -5.68
#